data_AF-A0A258LIH7-F1
#
_entry.id   AF-A0A258LIH7-F1
#
_cell.length_a   1.000
_cell.length_b   1.000
_cell.length_c   1.000
_cell.angle_alpha   90.00
_cell.angle_beta   90.00
_cell.angle_gamma   90.00
#
_symmetry.space_group_name_H-M   'P 1'
#
loop_
_entity.id
_entity.type
_entity.pdbx_description
1 polymer ?
#
loop_
_entity_poly.entity_id
_entity_poly.type
_entity_poly.pdbx_seq_one_letter_code
_entity_poly.pdbx_strand_id
1 'polypeptide(L)' 'IPLLNAQASHSFVESLFFGLGGALGFSLVLILFASMRERLEAADVPLVLKGSAIAMVTAALMSLAFMGFAGLDKY' A
#
# COMPACT_ATOMS: atom_id res chain seq x y z
N ILE A 1 -10.42 4.55 8.96
CA ILE A 1 -10.09 4.17 10.35
C ILE A 1 -11.12 4.70 11.37
N PRO A 2 -11.46 6.01 11.42
CA PRO A 2 -12.36 6.54 12.47
C PRO A 2 -13.78 5.96 12.46
N LEU A 3 -14.39 5.80 11.28
CA LEU A 3 -15.75 5.24 11.14
C LEU A 3 -15.82 3.72 11.36
N LEU A 4 -14.71 3.00 11.17
CA LEU A 4 -14.63 1.56 11.42
C LEU A 4 -14.54 1.29 12.92
N ASN A 5 -13.74 2.09 13.62
CA ASN A 5 -13.57 2.03 15.07
C ASN A 5 -14.84 2.41 15.84
N ALA A 6 -15.61 3.38 15.32
CA ALA A 6 -16.90 3.78 15.89
C ALA A 6 -17.98 2.68 15.76
N GLN A 7 -17.93 1.85 14.70
CA GLN A 7 -18.86 0.73 14.52
C GLN A 7 -18.44 -0.54 15.28
N ALA A 8 -17.14 -0.73 15.52
CA ALA A 8 -16.61 -1.94 16.14
C ALA A 8 -16.66 -1.95 17.69
N SER A 9 -17.09 -0.85 18.32
CA SER A 9 -17.10 -0.70 19.79
C SER A 9 -15.76 -1.05 20.47
N HIS A 10 -14.63 -0.84 19.77
CA HIS A 10 -13.30 -1.09 20.31
C HIS A 10 -13.03 -0.19 21.53
N SER A 11 -12.41 -0.76 22.57
CA SER A 11 -11.94 0.02 23.71
C SER A 11 -10.88 1.05 23.27
N PHE A 12 -10.67 2.13 24.02
CA PHE A 12 -9.73 3.21 23.67
C PHE A 12 -8.32 2.68 23.34
N VAL A 13 -7.86 1.68 24.10
CA VAL A 13 -6.55 1.05 23.90
C VAL A 13 -6.49 0.26 22.59
N GLU A 14 -7.53 -0.49 22.27
CA GLU A 14 -7.62 -1.33 21.06
C GLU A 14 -7.71 -0.46 19.80
N SER A 15 -8.46 0.64 19.89
CA SER A 15 -8.56 1.68 18.86
C SER A 15 -7.21 2.32 18.55
N LEU A 16 -6.39 2.56 19.58
CA LEU A 16 -5.05 3.13 19.45
C LEU A 16 -4.13 2.17 18.68
N PHE A 17 -4.11 0.89 19.06
CA PHE A 17 -3.32 -0.12 18.34
C PHE A 17 -3.82 -0.35 16.91
N PHE A 18 -5.13 -0.35 16.68
CA PHE A 18 -5.71 -0.46 15.34
C PHE A 18 -5.34 0.74 14.46
N GLY A 19 -5.39 1.95 15.01
CA GLY A 19 -4.95 3.17 14.33
C GLY A 19 -3.45 3.18 14.02
N LEU A 20 -2.62 2.76 14.98
CA LEU A 20 -1.16 2.65 14.79
C LEU A 20 -0.80 1.59 13.75
N GLY A 21 -1.43 0.40 13.79
CA GLY A 21 -1.23 -0.65 12.80
C GLY A 21 -1.60 -0.18 11.39
N GLY A 22 -2.73 0.51 11.24
CA GLY A 22 -3.15 1.10 9.98
C GLY A 22 -2.18 2.18 9.46
N ALA A 23 -1.68 3.05 10.34
CA ALA A 23 -0.71 4.09 9.99
C ALA A 23 0.66 3.51 9.58
N LEU A 24 1.16 2.50 10.30
CA LEU A 24 2.40 1.81 9.95
C LEU A 24 2.29 1.09 8.60
N GLY A 25 1.18 0.36 8.38
CA GLY A 25 0.92 -0.31 7.10
C GLY A 25 0.86 0.68 5.93
N PHE A 26 0.13 1.79 6.10
CA PHE A 26 0.06 2.83 5.07
C PHE A 26 1.43 3.48 4.80
N SER A 27 2.22 3.74 5.85
CA SER A 27 3.57 4.31 5.70
C SER A 27 4.48 3.38 4.90
N LEU A 28 4.41 2.06 5.17
CA LEU A 28 5.16 1.06 4.41
C LEU A 28 4.78 1.06 2.93
N VAL A 29 3.48 1.14 2.62
CA VAL A 29 2.98 1.24 1.23
C VAL A 29 3.56 2.47 0.54
N LEU A 30 3.57 3.63 1.19
CA LEU A 30 4.12 4.85 0.61
C LEU A 30 5.62 4.74 0.30
N ILE A 31 6.41 4.12 1.20
CA ILE A 31 7.85 3.90 0.98
C ILE A 31 8.08 2.98 -0.22
N LEU A 32 7.29 1.90 -0.34
CA LEU A 32 7.36 0.99 -1.48
C LEU A 32 7.05 1.72 -2.79
N PHE A 33 5.97 2.49 -2.85
CA PHE A 33 5.62 3.31 -4.01
C PHE A 33 6.72 4.32 -4.37
N ALA A 34 7.30 5.00 -3.38
CA ALA A 34 8.36 5.99 -3.58
C ALA A 34 9.63 5.34 -4.16
N SER A 35 10.08 4.23 -3.56
CA SER A 35 11.27 3.50 -4.03
C SER A 35 11.09 2.94 -5.44
N MET A 36 9.89 2.46 -5.77
CA MET A 36 9.58 1.95 -7.09
C MET A 36 9.61 3.06 -8.13
N ARG A 37 9.09 4.25 -7.78
CA ARG A 37 9.11 5.42 -8.67
C ARG A 37 10.52 5.91 -8.95
N GLU A 38 11.38 5.97 -7.92
CA GLU A 38 12.79 6.32 -8.07
C GLU A 38 13.53 5.33 -8.99
N ARG A 39 13.32 4.02 -8.80
CA ARG A 39 13.91 3.00 -9.68
C ARG A 39 13.41 3.08 -11.12
N LEU A 40 12.16 3.48 -11.33
CA LEU A 40 11.56 3.60 -12.65
C LEU A 40 12.10 4.82 -13.42
N GLU A 41 12.39 5.91 -12.72
CA GLU A 41 13.02 7.11 -13.29
C GLU A 41 14.46 6.85 -13.73
N ALA A 42 15.18 6.00 -12.99
CA ALA A 42 16.55 5.57 -13.33
C ALA A 42 16.59 4.44 -14.37
N ALA A 43 15.46 3.83 -14.73
CA ALA A 43 15.40 2.71 -15.67
C ALA A 43 15.30 3.16 -17.13
N ASP A 44 15.90 2.39 -18.03
CA ASP A 44 15.77 2.59 -19.47
C ASP A 44 14.42 2.09 -19.98
N VAL A 45 13.42 2.97 -19.91
CA VAL A 45 12.05 2.71 -20.39
C VAL A 45 11.87 3.24 -21.81
N PRO A 46 11.31 2.46 -22.77
CA PRO A 46 11.00 2.92 -24.12
C PRO A 46 10.13 4.18 -24.12
N LEU A 47 10.41 5.12 -25.02
CA LEU A 47 9.77 6.45 -25.06
C LEU A 47 8.23 6.39 -25.06
N VAL A 48 7.66 5.37 -25.72
CA VAL A 48 6.21 5.14 -25.85
C VAL A 48 5.52 4.67 -24.57
N LEU A 49 6.28 4.10 -23.63
CA LEU A 49 5.77 3.60 -22.34
C LEU A 49 6.15 4.52 -21.17
N LYS A 50 6.98 5.53 -21.43
CA LYS A 50 7.51 6.44 -20.40
C LYS A 50 6.38 7.32 -19.84
N GLY A 51 6.42 7.58 -18.54
CA GLY A 51 5.40 8.37 -17.84
C GLY A 51 4.25 7.52 -17.30
N SER A 52 3.01 7.86 -17.65
CA SER A 52 1.80 7.29 -17.03
C SER A 52 1.56 5.82 -17.34
N ALA A 53 1.94 5.35 -18.54
CA ALA A 53 1.71 3.97 -18.97
C ALA A 53 2.49 2.98 -18.07
N ILE A 54 3.79 3.20 -17.89
CA ILE A 54 4.59 2.33 -17.01
C ILE A 54 4.18 2.45 -15.54
N ALA A 55 3.75 3.63 -15.08
CA ALA A 55 3.25 3.82 -13.72
C ALA A 55 1.98 2.98 -13.44
N MET A 56 1.07 2.87 -14.41
CA MET A 56 -0.12 2.02 -14.29
C MET A 56 0.25 0.53 -14.22
N VAL A 57 1.21 0.09 -15.04
CA VAL A 57 1.69 -1.30 -15.03
C VAL A 57 2.34 -1.65 -13.70
N THR A 58 3.22 -0.79 -13.18
CA THR A 58 3.88 -1.03 -11.89
C THR A 58 2.91 -0.97 -10.72
N ALA A 59 1.90 -0.08 -10.77
CA ALA A 59 0.82 -0.07 -9.78
C ALA A 59 0.00 -1.38 -9.80
N ALA A 60 -0.31 -1.92 -10.97
CA ALA A 60 -1.00 -3.21 -11.10
C ALA A 60 -0.15 -4.37 -10.53
N LEU A 61 1.15 -4.41 -10.83
CA LEU A 61 2.06 -5.42 -10.28
C LEU A 61 2.17 -5.33 -8.75
N MET A 62 2.22 -4.11 -8.20
CA MET A 62 2.24 -3.93 -6.76
C MET A 62 0.91 -4.32 -6.11
N SER A 63 -0.23 -4.07 -6.76
CA SER A 63 -1.52 -4.57 -6.29
C SER A 63 -1.54 -6.11 -6.21
N LEU A 64 -0.95 -6.80 -7.20
CA LEU A 64 -0.77 -8.26 -7.17
C LEU A 64 0.12 -8.71 -6.00
N ALA A 65 1.21 -7.99 -5.74
CA ALA A 65 2.05 -8.26 -4.57
C ALA A 65 1.27 -8.09 -3.25
N PHE A 66 0.43 -7.05 -3.15
CA PHE A 66 -0.41 -6.84 -1.97
C PHE A 66 -1.53 -7.87 -1.82
N MET A 67 -2.08 -8.41 -2.92
CA MET A 67 -3.03 -9.52 -2.88
C MET A 67 -2.45 -10.78 -2.23
N GLY A 68 -1.12 -10.96 -2.23
CA GLY A 68 -0.48 -12.05 -1.48
C GLY A 68 -0.75 -12.00 0.03
N PHE A 69 -1.03 -10.82 0.59
CA PHE A 69 -1.38 -10.67 2.00
C PHE A 69 -2.88 -10.90 2.30
N ALA A 70 -3.74 -11.05 1.27
CA ALA A 70 -5.19 -11.16 1.44
C ALA A 70 -5.66 -12.50 2.07
N GLY A 71 -4.75 -13.45 2.32
CA GLY A 71 -5.05 -14.71 3.00
C GLY A 71 -4.38 -14.87 4.38
N LEU A 72 -3.76 -13.82 4.92
CA LEU A 72 -3.04 -13.87 6.19
C LEU A 72 -3.93 -13.96 7.43
N ASP A 73 -5.21 -13.59 7.31
CA ASP A 73 -6.18 -13.62 8.41
C ASP A 73 -6.85 -14.99 8.59
N LYS A 74 -6.54 -15.96 7.70
CA LYS A 74 -7.25 -17.24 7.61
C LYS A 74 -6.66 -18.34 8.51
N TYR A 75 -5.59 -18.05 9.25
CA TYR A 75 -4.90 -18.93 10.21
C TYR A 75 -4.48 -18.13 11.44
#